data_AF-A0A2D9SGW9-F1
#
_entry.id   AF-A0A2D9SGW9-F1
#
_cell.length_a   1.000
_cell.length_b   1.000
_cell.length_c   1.000
_cell.angle_alpha   90.00
_cell.angle_beta   90.00
_cell.angle_gamma   90.00
#
_symmetry.space_group_name_H-M   'P 1'
#
loop_
_entity.id
_entity.type
_entity.pdbx_description
1 polymer ?
#
loop_
_entity_poly.entity_id
_entity_poly.type
_entity_poly.pdbx_seq_one_letter_code
_entity_poly.pdbx_strand_id
1 'polypeptide(L)'
;MNDFVQVNFNSDKIKDNKKFNQSCIQNDEKSLKLFHTSCNIRIEVKNISKQKLFLWVFKLKQNIDPTLEPSLTTSILETNDELSLDYDQKKYKKIIFVFGKNFNLQIQSWLNYLNKDSSSLFKQLKRISTSGYGYKVYEITEKVLIKNIK
;
A
#
# COMPACT_ATOMS: atom_id res chain seq x y z
N MET A 1 -9.39 11.88 -13.43
CA MET A 1 -9.52 11.26 -12.09
C MET A 1 -8.62 12.07 -11.17
N ASN A 2 -9.20 12.88 -10.28
CA ASN A 2 -8.41 13.74 -9.38
C ASN A 2 -7.67 12.85 -8.39
N ASP A 3 -6.35 12.95 -8.36
CA ASP A 3 -5.53 12.20 -7.43
C ASP A 3 -5.71 12.80 -6.03
N PHE A 4 -6.51 12.15 -5.19
CA PHE A 4 -6.88 12.69 -3.87
C PHE A 4 -5.88 12.38 -2.77
N VAL A 5 -4.98 11.42 -3.02
CA VAL A 5 -4.04 10.90 -2.02
C VAL A 5 -2.65 10.80 -2.64
N GLN A 6 -1.67 11.42 -2.01
CA GLN A 6 -0.26 11.21 -2.36
C GLN A 6 0.29 10.04 -1.54
N VAL A 7 1.04 9.13 -2.17
CA VAL A 7 1.67 7.99 -1.48
C VAL A 7 3.17 8.03 -1.75
N ASN A 8 3.94 8.12 -0.68
CA ASN A 8 5.40 8.12 -0.71
C ASN A 8 5.92 6.85 -0.03
N PHE A 9 6.98 6.29 -0.59
CA PHE A 9 7.69 5.13 -0.04
C PHE A 9 9.09 5.55 0.35
N ASN A 10 9.44 5.32 1.61
CA ASN A 10 10.73 5.62 2.21
C ASN A 10 11.28 4.32 2.84
N SER A 11 12.59 4.26 3.09
CA SER A 11 13.21 3.16 3.84
C SER A 11 14.16 3.69 4.88
N ASP A 12 14.16 3.07 6.07
CA ASP A 12 15.17 3.37 7.06
C ASP A 12 16.55 2.93 6.57
N LYS A 13 17.57 3.81 6.73
CA LYS A 13 18.96 3.43 6.51
C LYS A 13 19.36 2.45 7.62
N ILE A 14 19.52 1.17 7.28
CA ILE A 14 20.16 0.21 8.19
C ILE A 14 21.61 0.70 8.39
N LYS A 15 22.00 1.01 9.63
CA LYS A 15 23.39 1.35 9.98
C LYS A 15 24.28 0.15 9.63
N ASP A 16 25.33 0.42 8.86
CA ASP A 16 26.28 -0.56 8.34
C ASP A 16 26.81 -1.48 9.45
N ASN A 17 26.43 -2.76 9.41
CA ASN A 17 27.19 -3.81 10.07
C ASN A 17 28.35 -4.16 9.15
N LYS A 18 29.59 -3.83 9.54
CA LYS A 18 30.84 -3.97 8.77
C LYS A 18 31.17 -5.37 8.20
N LYS A 19 30.30 -6.37 8.37
CA LYS A 19 30.43 -7.72 7.78
C LYS A 19 29.56 -7.94 6.52
N PHE A 20 28.53 -7.12 6.29
CA PHE A 20 27.70 -7.19 5.09
C PHE A 20 27.29 -5.76 4.70
N ASN A 21 27.98 -5.18 3.70
CA ASN A 21 27.60 -3.89 3.09
C ASN A 21 26.26 -4.06 2.36
N GLN A 22 25.14 -3.96 3.07
CA GLN A 22 23.81 -3.90 2.49
C GLN A 22 23.16 -2.59 2.93
N SER A 23 23.46 -1.52 2.21
CA SER A 23 22.79 -0.24 2.36
C SER A 23 21.43 -0.31 1.65
N CYS A 24 20.38 0.18 2.30
CA CYS A 24 19.09 0.43 1.67
C CYS A 24 19.24 1.62 0.71
N ILE A 25 19.73 1.36 -0.50
CA ILE A 25 19.89 2.39 -1.53
C ILE A 25 18.56 2.51 -2.27
N GLN A 26 17.86 3.62 -2.07
CA GLN A 26 16.79 4.04 -2.97
C GLN A 26 17.42 4.51 -4.27
N ASN A 27 17.33 3.69 -5.33
CA ASN A 27 17.66 4.11 -6.68
C ASN A 27 16.36 4.47 -7.42
N ASP A 28 16.27 5.71 -7.87
CA ASP A 28 15.17 6.21 -8.69
C ASP A 28 15.51 5.98 -10.18
N GLU A 29 15.27 4.76 -10.70
CA GLU A 29 15.37 4.50 -12.14
C GLU A 29 13.98 4.57 -12.78
N LYS A 30 13.76 5.49 -13.74
CA LYS A 30 12.55 5.52 -14.59
C LYS A 30 11.22 5.36 -13.83
N SER A 31 11.05 6.12 -12.74
CA SER A 31 9.87 6.09 -11.85
C SER A 31 9.74 4.83 -10.97
N LEU A 32 10.81 4.06 -10.79
CA LEU A 32 10.89 2.88 -9.93
C LEU A 32 11.70 3.22 -8.68
N LYS A 33 11.22 2.83 -7.50
CA LYS A 33 11.94 2.98 -6.22
C LYS A 33 12.49 1.64 -5.78
N LEU A 34 13.77 1.37 -6.04
CA LEU A 34 14.40 0.12 -5.65
C LEU A 34 14.69 0.12 -4.14
N PHE A 35 14.22 -0.89 -3.40
CA PHE A 35 14.61 -1.16 -2.02
C PHE A 35 15.14 -2.60 -1.94
N HIS A 36 16.11 -2.83 -1.07
CA HIS A 36 16.61 -4.18 -0.81
C HIS A 36 15.57 -4.98 0.02
N THR A 37 15.51 -6.30 -0.13
CA THR A 37 14.54 -7.18 0.56
C THR A 37 14.67 -7.20 2.08
N SER A 38 15.81 -6.73 2.60
CA SER A 38 16.09 -6.59 4.03
C SER A 38 15.65 -5.23 4.60
N CYS A 39 15.18 -4.30 3.77
CA CYS A 39 14.80 -2.96 4.20
C CYS A 39 13.37 -2.93 4.75
N ASN A 40 13.20 -2.30 5.91
CA ASN A 40 11.89 -1.87 6.36
C ASN A 40 11.44 -0.68 5.49
N ILE A 41 10.31 -0.83 4.80
CA ILE A 41 9.70 0.26 4.05
C ILE A 41 8.74 0.98 4.98
N ARG A 42 8.86 2.30 5.07
CA ARG A 42 7.80 3.18 5.59
C ARG A 42 7.02 3.76 4.42
N ILE A 43 5.70 3.69 4.51
CA ILE A 43 4.79 4.24 3.51
C ILE A 43 4.04 5.39 4.15
N GLU A 44 4.12 6.55 3.52
CA GLU A 44 3.43 7.77 3.93
C GLU A 44 2.28 8.03 2.96
N VAL A 45 1.10 8.26 3.51
CA VAL A 45 -0.13 8.47 2.76
C VAL A 45 -0.71 9.79 3.17
N LYS A 46 -0.67 10.78 2.28
CA LYS A 46 -1.13 12.15 2.54
C LYS A 46 -2.42 12.45 1.80
N ASN A 47 -3.41 13.00 2.49
CA ASN A 47 -4.60 13.55 1.87
C ASN A 47 -4.28 14.92 1.24
N ILE A 48 -4.21 14.98 -0.09
CA ILE A 48 -3.96 16.22 -0.85
C ILE A 48 -5.25 16.84 -1.38
N SER A 49 -6.41 16.26 -1.06
CA SER A 49 -7.70 16.82 -1.40
C SER A 49 -8.09 17.94 -0.43
N LYS A 50 -9.01 18.83 -0.85
CA LYS A 50 -9.50 19.93 -0.02
C LYS A 50 -10.57 19.51 1.00
N GLN A 51 -10.72 18.20 1.25
CA GLN A 51 -11.79 17.66 2.07
C GLN A 51 -11.33 16.41 2.82
N LYS A 52 -12.06 16.06 3.87
CA LYS A 52 -11.87 14.81 4.59
C LYS A 52 -12.02 13.60 3.67
N LEU A 53 -11.19 12.58 3.90
CA LEU A 53 -11.26 11.29 3.24
C LEU A 53 -11.27 10.15 4.25
N PHE A 54 -12.04 9.11 3.93
CA PHE A 54 -11.91 7.80 4.54
C PHE A 54 -10.91 6.98 3.73
N LEU A 55 -9.97 6.35 4.43
CA LEU A 55 -8.89 5.56 3.85
C LEU A 55 -8.96 4.13 4.37
N TRP A 56 -8.92 3.17 3.45
CA TRP A 56 -8.70 1.76 3.73
C TRP A 56 -7.36 1.36 3.12
N VAL A 57 -6.49 0.76 3.92
CA VAL A 57 -5.19 0.26 3.48
C VAL A 57 -5.14 -1.23 3.70
N PHE A 58 -4.99 -1.97 2.61
CA PHE A 58 -4.97 -3.42 2.62
C PHE A 58 -3.64 -3.94 2.08
N LYS A 59 -2.93 -4.74 2.87
CA LYS A 59 -1.69 -5.41 2.42
C LYS A 59 -2.04 -6.85 2.03
N LEU A 60 -1.66 -7.25 0.82
CA LEU A 60 -1.91 -8.57 0.27
C LEU A 60 -0.68 -9.43 0.51
N LYS A 61 -0.85 -10.58 1.15
CA LYS A 61 0.23 -11.49 1.54
C LYS A 61 0.95 -12.10 0.33
N GLN A 62 2.25 -12.39 0.48
CA GLN A 62 3.02 -13.16 -0.49
C GLN A 62 2.52 -14.61 -0.56
N ASN A 63 2.44 -15.26 0.60
CA ASN A 63 1.99 -16.65 0.74
C ASN A 63 0.60 -16.71 1.39
N ILE A 64 -0.18 -17.74 1.04
CA ILE A 64 -1.45 -18.07 1.68
C ILE A 64 -1.11 -18.79 2.99
N ASP A 65 -0.50 -18.08 3.95
CA ASP A 65 -0.41 -18.57 5.31
C ASP A 65 -1.76 -18.29 5.99
N PRO A 66 -2.53 -19.34 6.34
CA PRO A 66 -3.85 -19.20 6.95
C PRO A 66 -3.79 -18.62 8.38
N THR A 67 -2.61 -18.60 9.02
CA THR A 67 -2.45 -18.16 10.41
C THR A 67 -2.23 -16.65 10.56
N LEU A 68 -1.89 -15.96 9.47
CA LEU A 68 -1.62 -14.52 9.52
C LEU A 68 -2.94 -13.73 9.47
N GLU A 69 -3.14 -12.75 10.33
CA GLU A 69 -4.38 -11.95 10.34
C GLU A 69 -4.56 -11.07 9.08
N PRO A 70 -5.79 -10.65 8.75
CA PRO A 70 -6.05 -9.65 7.70
C PRO A 70 -5.34 -8.34 8.01
N SER A 71 -4.43 -7.89 7.16
CA SER A 71 -3.81 -6.57 7.29
C SER A 71 -4.66 -5.49 6.61
N LEU A 72 -5.79 -5.17 7.23
CA LEU A 72 -6.62 -4.02 6.87
C LEU A 72 -6.50 -2.94 7.94
N THR A 73 -6.08 -1.75 7.54
CA THR A 73 -6.08 -0.56 8.37
C THR A 73 -7.12 0.41 7.84
N THR A 74 -7.94 0.98 8.72
CA THR A 74 -8.90 2.03 8.37
C THR A 74 -8.53 3.31 9.08
N SER A 75 -8.52 4.43 8.36
CA SER A 75 -8.23 5.74 8.93
C SER A 75 -9.13 6.81 8.31
N ILE A 76 -9.21 7.94 9.00
CA ILE A 76 -9.82 9.16 8.51
C ILE A 76 -8.70 10.19 8.40
N LEU A 77 -8.57 10.83 7.25
CA LEU A 77 -7.58 11.86 7.00
C LEU A 77 -8.29 13.17 6.69
N GLU A 78 -8.08 14.19 7.51
CA GLU A 78 -8.43 15.57 7.17
C GLU A 78 -7.52 16.09 6.05
N THR A 79 -7.82 17.28 5.54
CA THR A 79 -7.00 17.93 4.51
C THR A 79 -5.56 18.09 5.00
N ASN A 80 -4.58 17.64 4.22
CA ASN A 80 -3.14 17.61 4.53
C ASN A 80 -2.71 16.63 5.63
N ASP A 81 -3.61 15.86 6.24
CA ASP A 81 -3.23 14.81 7.17
C ASP A 81 -2.43 13.72 6.48
N GLU A 82 -1.55 13.08 7.24
CA GLU A 82 -0.70 11.99 6.79
C GLU A 82 -0.81 10.77 7.71
N LEU A 83 -0.84 9.59 7.09
CA LEU A 83 -0.73 8.30 7.77
C LEU A 83 0.59 7.63 7.38
N SER A 84 1.40 7.29 8.39
CA SER A 84 2.60 6.47 8.22
C SER A 84 2.29 5.00 8.52
N LEU A 85 2.78 4.10 7.67
CA LEU A 85 2.58 2.66 7.78
C LEU A 85 3.88 1.91 7.49
N ASP A 86 4.23 0.95 8.34
CA ASP A 86 5.34 0.05 8.06
C ASP A 86 4.92 -1.06 7.10
N TYR A 87 5.81 -1.42 6.18
CA TYR A 87 5.60 -2.47 5.19
C TYR A 87 6.75 -3.48 5.20
N ASP A 88 6.41 -4.70 5.56
CA ASP A 88 7.32 -5.84 5.56
C ASP A 88 7.24 -6.56 4.21
N GLN A 89 8.25 -6.37 3.38
CA GLN A 89 8.34 -6.98 2.06
C GLN A 89 8.37 -8.50 2.11
N LYS A 90 8.82 -9.12 3.22
CA LYS A 90 8.84 -10.59 3.34
C LYS A 90 7.44 -11.16 3.54
N LYS A 91 6.51 -10.35 4.08
CA LYS A 91 5.15 -10.79 4.38
C LYS A 91 4.16 -10.46 3.26
N TYR A 92 4.35 -9.33 2.58
CA TYR A 92 3.36 -8.78 1.66
C TYR A 92 3.93 -8.57 0.25
N LYS A 93 3.12 -8.86 -0.78
CA LYS A 93 3.45 -8.62 -2.21
C LYS A 93 2.83 -7.33 -2.77
N LYS A 94 1.66 -6.94 -2.27
CA LYS A 94 0.93 -5.76 -2.77
C LYS A 94 0.38 -4.96 -1.60
N ILE A 95 0.27 -3.66 -1.79
CA ILE A 95 -0.51 -2.77 -0.93
C ILE A 95 -1.55 -2.03 -1.77
N ILE A 96 -2.77 -1.98 -1.24
CA ILE A 96 -3.95 -1.43 -1.89
C ILE A 96 -4.47 -0.32 -0.99
N PHE A 97 -4.54 0.87 -1.52
CA PHE A 97 -5.16 2.03 -0.90
C PHE A 97 -6.51 2.24 -1.55
N VAL A 98 -7.58 2.31 -0.76
CA VAL A 98 -8.91 2.70 -1.22
C VAL A 98 -9.31 3.96 -0.45
N PHE A 99 -9.84 4.95 -1.14
CA PHE A 99 -10.21 6.22 -0.53
C PHE A 99 -11.53 6.75 -1.08
N GLY A 100 -12.30 7.40 -0.21
CA GLY A 100 -13.60 7.95 -0.57
C GLY A 100 -14.06 9.05 0.38
N LYS A 101 -15.08 9.80 -0.05
CA LYS A 101 -15.65 10.90 0.73
C LYS A 101 -16.52 10.42 1.89
N ASN A 102 -17.09 9.23 1.75
CA ASN A 102 -18.01 8.63 2.71
C ASN A 102 -17.43 7.32 3.24
N PHE A 103 -17.76 6.99 4.49
CA PHE A 103 -17.41 5.69 5.05
C PHE A 103 -18.32 4.60 4.46
N ASN A 104 -17.75 3.43 4.14
CA ASN A 104 -18.50 2.28 3.66
C ASN A 104 -17.90 0.97 4.14
N LEU A 105 -18.67 0.23 4.94
CA LEU A 105 -18.31 -1.08 5.49
C LEU A 105 -18.14 -2.17 4.42
N GLN A 106 -18.78 -2.03 3.25
CA GLN A 106 -18.64 -2.99 2.16
C GLN A 106 -17.23 -2.99 1.56
N ILE A 107 -16.52 -1.86 1.60
CA ILE A 107 -15.12 -1.78 1.15
C ILE A 107 -14.25 -2.75 1.94
N GLN A 108 -14.40 -2.78 3.27
CA GLN A 108 -13.70 -3.72 4.14
C GLN A 108 -14.04 -5.17 3.80
N SER A 109 -15.31 -5.48 3.53
CA SER A 109 -15.72 -6.83 3.12
C SER A 109 -15.08 -7.26 1.80
N TRP A 110 -15.07 -6.39 0.80
CA TRP A 110 -14.47 -6.66 -0.51
C TRP A 110 -12.94 -6.83 -0.43
N LEU A 111 -12.27 -6.00 0.37
CA LEU A 111 -10.83 -6.11 0.60
C LEU A 111 -10.50 -7.40 1.37
N ASN A 112 -11.27 -7.75 2.40
CA ASN A 112 -11.07 -9.00 3.14
C ASN A 112 -11.25 -10.25 2.27
N TYR A 113 -12.11 -10.20 1.25
CA TYR A 113 -12.25 -11.30 0.29
C TYR A 113 -10.95 -11.59 -0.48
N LEU A 114 -10.09 -10.57 -0.68
CA LEU A 114 -8.81 -10.74 -1.37
C LEU A 114 -7.82 -11.63 -0.61
N ASN A 115 -7.98 -11.77 0.71
CA ASN A 115 -7.21 -12.75 1.48
C ASN A 115 -7.57 -14.20 1.11
N LYS A 116 -8.80 -14.44 0.65
CA LYS A 116 -9.28 -15.77 0.27
C LYS A 116 -8.96 -16.08 -1.20
N ASP A 117 -9.13 -15.08 -2.06
CA ASP A 117 -8.91 -15.24 -3.50
C ASP A 117 -8.26 -13.98 -4.09
N SER A 118 -6.94 -14.00 -4.14
CA SER A 118 -6.16 -12.89 -4.70
C SER A 118 -6.33 -12.73 -6.22
N SER A 119 -6.82 -13.76 -6.93
CA SER A 119 -7.09 -13.68 -8.38
C SER A 119 -8.28 -12.76 -8.68
N SER A 120 -9.17 -12.58 -7.72
CA SER A 120 -10.34 -11.69 -7.82
C SER A 120 -10.03 -10.21 -7.65
N LEU A 121 -8.76 -9.83 -7.43
CA LEU A 121 -8.33 -8.44 -7.16
C LEU A 121 -8.95 -7.42 -8.10
N PHE A 122 -8.79 -7.62 -9.40
CA PHE A 122 -9.30 -6.69 -10.40
C PHE A 122 -10.83 -6.56 -10.35
N LYS A 123 -11.55 -7.65 -10.09
CA LYS A 123 -13.01 -7.66 -9.96
C LYS A 123 -13.46 -6.85 -8.75
N GLN A 124 -12.78 -6.97 -7.61
CA GLN A 124 -13.12 -6.19 -6.41
C GLN A 124 -12.75 -4.71 -6.57
N LEU A 125 -11.59 -4.39 -7.15
CA LEU A 125 -11.21 -3.00 -7.43
C LEU A 125 -12.18 -2.32 -8.40
N LYS A 126 -12.65 -3.04 -9.42
CA LYS A 126 -13.69 -2.55 -10.33
C LYS A 126 -14.98 -2.21 -9.56
N ARG A 127 -15.43 -3.09 -8.66
CA ARG A 127 -16.62 -2.84 -7.80
C ARG A 127 -16.45 -1.61 -6.91
N ILE A 128 -15.27 -1.46 -6.31
CA ILE A 128 -14.89 -0.29 -5.50
C ILE A 128 -15.01 1.00 -6.35
N SER A 129 -14.40 0.99 -7.53
CA SER A 129 -14.43 2.14 -8.44
C SER A 129 -15.84 2.49 -8.92
N THR A 130 -16.64 1.50 -9.32
CA THR A 130 -18.03 1.72 -9.73
C THR A 130 -18.92 2.24 -8.60
N SER A 131 -18.51 2.04 -7.35
CA SER A 131 -19.21 2.57 -6.17
C SER A 131 -18.79 4.00 -5.80
N GLY A 132 -17.97 4.66 -6.64
CA GLY A 132 -17.53 6.04 -6.44
C GLY A 132 -16.27 6.22 -5.60
N TYR A 133 -15.50 5.16 -5.36
CA TYR A 133 -14.26 5.20 -4.57
C TYR A 133 -13.02 5.19 -5.47
N GLY A 134 -11.98 5.91 -5.07
CA GLY A 134 -10.68 5.83 -5.71
C GLY A 134 -9.85 4.69 -5.13
N TYR A 135 -8.94 4.14 -5.93
CA TYR A 135 -7.94 3.20 -5.43
C TYR A 135 -6.56 3.44 -6.02
N LYS A 136 -5.52 3.02 -5.30
CA LYS A 136 -4.15 2.87 -5.79
C LYS A 136 -3.62 1.50 -5.39
N VAL A 137 -3.00 0.80 -6.33
CA VAL A 137 -2.37 -0.50 -6.07
C VAL A 137 -0.90 -0.40 -6.39
N TYR A 138 -0.10 -0.85 -5.43
CA TYR A 138 1.34 -0.95 -5.57
C TYR A 138 1.77 -2.39 -5.37
N GLU A 139 2.53 -2.89 -6.33
CA GLU A 139 3.24 -4.17 -6.24
C GLU A 139 4.68 -3.91 -5.80
N ILE A 140 5.16 -4.70 -4.85
CA ILE A 140 6.48 -4.55 -4.24
C ILE A 140 7.21 -5.88 -4.41
N THR A 141 8.19 -5.91 -5.30
CA THR A 141 9.01 -7.09 -5.66
C THR A 141 10.42 -7.02 -5.07
N GLU A 142 11.18 -8.12 -5.12
CA GLU A 142 12.53 -8.27 -4.52
C GLU A 142 13.58 -7.25 -5.00
N LYS A 143 13.34 -6.63 -6.16
CA LYS A 143 13.87 -5.33 -6.57
C LYS A 143 12.66 -4.42 -6.59
N VAL A 144 12.52 -3.48 -5.66
CA VAL A 144 11.22 -2.81 -5.50
C VAL A 144 10.89 -2.00 -6.76
N LEU A 145 9.98 -2.56 -7.55
CA LEU A 145 9.46 -1.95 -8.75
C LEU A 145 8.06 -1.48 -8.36
N ILE A 146 7.98 -0.25 -7.86
CA ILE A 146 6.69 0.34 -7.47
C ILE A 146 5.92 0.68 -8.75
N LYS A 147 5.14 -0.27 -9.25
CA LYS A 147 4.23 -0.04 -10.36
C LYS A 147 2.87 0.37 -9.82
N ASN A 148 2.42 1.57 -10.17
CA ASN A 148 1.01 1.90 -10.04
C ASN A 148 0.22 1.11 -11.09
N ILE A 149 -0.61 0.18 -10.65
CA ILE A 149 -1.49 -0.60 -11.53
C ILE A 149 -2.81 0.18 -11.62
N LYS A 150 -3.03 0.86 -12.75
CA LYS A 150 -4.29 1.57 -13.07
C LYS A 150 -5.36 0.56 -13.49
#